data_AF-A0A7V9ERS6-F1
#
_entry.id   AF-A0A7V9ERS6-F1
#
_cell.length_a   1.000
_cell.length_b   1.000
_cell.length_c   1.000
_cell.angle_alpha   90.00
_cell.angle_beta   90.00
_cell.angle_gamma   90.00
#
_symmetry.space_group_name_H-M   'P 1'
#
loop_
_entity.id
_entity.type
_entity.pdbx_description
1 polymer ?
#
loop_
_entity_poly.entity_id
_entity_poly.type
_entity_poly.pdbx_seq_one_letter_code
_entity_poly.pdbx_strand_id
1 'polypeptide(L)'
;MRGHFSFQRLRGIIVKEFTQMRRDRLTFAMILGIPLIQLTLFGYAINADPRHLPAALLLADRGPQGRTILAAMQNSTYFDFVRQVQTEAEGRDLLARGQVQFVISIPENFSRDLLRGDRPSILVEADATDPAATGNALGSLGNLINNALQSDLKGPLASLQPAAGPIDLRVHALYNPEVVTQYNIVPGLMGVILTMTMILITGLAITRERERGTMENLLSMPTRPSEVLIGKIVPYIMVGYIQVGVILLAAHFLFHIPMQGSILLLLVVALVFIAANLALGITFSTIAKNQLQAMQMT
;
A
#
# COMPACT_ATOMS: atom_id res chain seq x y z
N MET A 1 -24.05 -29.75 39.97
CA MET A 1 -25.24 -28.95 39.56
C MET A 1 -24.93 -28.22 38.26
N ARG A 2 -25.55 -28.61 37.13
CA ARG A 2 -25.36 -27.93 35.83
C ARG A 2 -26.23 -26.66 35.80
N GLY A 3 -25.70 -25.54 36.30
CA GLY A 3 -26.41 -24.25 36.27
C GLY A 3 -26.75 -23.81 34.84
N HIS A 4 -27.94 -23.25 34.65
CA HIS A 4 -28.38 -22.63 33.39
C HIS A 4 -27.47 -21.46 32.99
N PHE A 5 -27.46 -21.12 31.70
CA PHE A 5 -26.72 -19.96 31.17
C PHE A 5 -27.19 -18.69 31.89
N SER A 6 -26.27 -17.87 32.37
CA SER A 6 -26.60 -16.67 33.14
C SER A 6 -25.97 -15.42 32.53
N PHE A 7 -26.83 -14.50 32.09
CA PHE A 7 -26.42 -13.22 31.52
C PHE A 7 -25.65 -12.34 32.53
N GLN A 8 -25.94 -12.45 33.83
CA GLN A 8 -25.21 -11.74 34.88
C GLN A 8 -23.76 -12.24 35.01
N ARG A 9 -23.54 -13.56 34.96
CA ARG A 9 -22.19 -14.16 34.96
C ARG A 9 -21.41 -13.76 33.71
N LEU A 10 -22.04 -13.84 32.53
CA LEU A 10 -21.43 -13.38 31.27
C LEU A 10 -20.99 -11.91 31.35
N ARG A 11 -21.89 -11.02 31.78
CA ARG A 11 -21.59 -9.59 31.93
C ARG A 11 -20.41 -9.36 32.89
N GLY A 12 -20.35 -10.12 33.99
CA GLY A 12 -19.23 -10.07 34.94
C GLY A 12 -17.89 -10.40 34.28
N ILE A 13 -17.84 -11.46 33.46
CA ILE A 13 -16.64 -11.85 32.71
C ILE A 13 -16.24 -10.77 31.70
N ILE A 14 -17.20 -10.23 30.94
CA ILE A 14 -16.94 -9.16 29.95
C ILE A 14 -16.33 -7.92 30.64
N VAL A 15 -16.92 -7.48 31.76
CA VAL A 15 -16.44 -6.30 32.50
C VAL A 15 -15.05 -6.55 33.09
N LYS A 16 -14.79 -7.75 33.61
CA LYS A 16 -13.47 -8.16 34.10
C LYS A 16 -12.43 -8.05 32.98
N GLU A 17 -12.68 -8.67 31.84
CA GLU A 17 -11.74 -8.68 30.70
C GLU A 17 -11.48 -7.27 30.17
N PHE A 18 -12.53 -6.47 29.99
CA PHE A 18 -12.38 -5.08 29.56
C PHE A 18 -11.54 -4.26 30.55
N THR A 19 -11.78 -4.45 31.86
CA THR A 19 -11.01 -3.75 32.90
C THR A 19 -9.55 -4.19 32.92
N GLN A 20 -9.28 -5.48 32.71
CA GLN A 20 -7.93 -6.04 32.65
C GLN A 20 -7.17 -5.50 31.43
N MET A 21 -7.79 -5.51 30.25
CA MET A 21 -7.19 -4.96 29.03
C MET A 21 -6.91 -3.46 29.16
N ARG A 22 -7.86 -2.67 29.68
CA ARG A 22 -7.67 -1.22 29.84
C ARG A 22 -6.54 -0.88 30.82
N ARG A 23 -6.30 -1.73 31.82
CA ARG A 23 -5.19 -1.56 32.77
C ARG A 23 -3.85 -2.03 32.23
N ASP A 24 -3.86 -2.92 31.24
CA ASP A 24 -2.65 -3.36 30.57
C ASP A 24 -2.17 -2.31 29.56
N ARG A 25 -1.31 -1.41 30.05
CA ARG A 25 -0.72 -0.34 29.24
C ARG A 25 0.05 -0.85 28.04
N LEU A 26 0.70 -2.01 28.15
CA LEU A 26 1.48 -2.59 27.05
C LEU A 26 0.53 -3.08 25.96
N THR A 27 -0.50 -3.85 26.32
CA THR A 27 -1.51 -4.31 25.35
C THR A 27 -2.22 -3.14 24.69
N PHE A 28 -2.63 -2.12 25.46
CA PHE A 28 -3.26 -0.92 24.92
C PHE A 28 -2.33 -0.14 23.98
N ALA A 29 -1.06 0.05 24.36
CA ALA A 29 -0.06 0.70 23.53
C ALA A 29 0.21 -0.07 22.24
N MET A 30 0.23 -1.40 22.26
CA MET A 30 0.38 -2.22 21.05
C MET A 30 -0.83 -2.11 20.13
N ILE A 31 -2.06 -2.15 20.69
CA ILE A 31 -3.32 -2.04 19.93
C ILE A 31 -3.41 -0.72 19.14
N LEU A 32 -2.93 0.39 19.72
CA LEU A 32 -3.02 1.71 19.10
C LEU A 32 -1.74 2.08 18.35
N GLY A 33 -0.58 1.87 18.98
CA GLY A 33 0.71 2.33 18.50
C GLY A 33 1.22 1.55 17.29
N ILE A 34 1.19 0.21 17.34
CA ILE A 34 1.72 -0.60 16.23
C ILE A 34 0.95 -0.33 14.93
N PRO A 35 -0.41 -0.36 14.90
CA PRO A 35 -1.17 -0.01 13.70
C PRO A 35 -0.85 1.38 13.16
N LEU A 36 -0.72 2.38 14.03
CA LEU A 36 -0.47 3.75 13.60
C LEU A 36 0.94 3.89 13.00
N ILE A 37 1.93 3.25 13.62
CA ILE A 37 3.30 3.20 13.11
C ILE A 37 3.33 2.46 11.77
N GLN A 38 2.72 1.28 11.66
CA GLN A 38 2.66 0.51 10.43
C GLN A 38 1.96 1.27 9.31
N LEU A 39 0.82 1.90 9.61
CA LEU A 39 0.09 2.69 8.64
C LEU A 39 0.88 3.90 8.17
N THR A 40 1.56 4.60 9.08
CA THR A 40 2.40 5.75 8.72
C THR A 40 3.61 5.30 7.91
N LEU A 41 4.33 4.28 8.38
CA LEU A 41 5.51 3.75 7.69
C LEU A 41 5.13 3.24 6.31
N PHE A 42 4.21 2.30 6.19
CA PHE A 42 3.89 1.68 4.90
C PHE A 42 3.01 2.57 4.01
N GLY A 43 2.13 3.38 4.59
CA GLY A 43 1.28 4.31 3.82
C GLY A 43 2.07 5.43 3.16
N TYR A 44 3.21 5.86 3.73
CA TYR A 44 4.11 6.82 3.07
C TYR A 44 5.29 6.17 2.35
N ALA A 45 5.81 5.04 2.85
CA ALA A 45 6.99 4.41 2.25
C ALA A 45 6.67 3.62 0.97
N ILE A 46 5.48 3.00 0.88
CA ILE A 46 5.13 2.23 -0.31
C ILE A 46 4.50 3.18 -1.33
N ASN A 47 5.25 3.47 -2.39
CA ASN A 47 4.77 4.22 -3.54
C ASN A 47 5.01 3.41 -4.82
N ALA A 48 3.94 3.00 -5.49
CA ALA A 48 3.98 2.22 -6.72
C ALA A 48 3.93 3.10 -7.99
N ASP A 49 3.86 4.42 -7.82
CA ASP A 49 3.96 5.41 -8.89
C ASP A 49 4.83 6.60 -8.42
N PRO A 50 6.12 6.38 -8.14
CA PRO A 50 6.97 7.47 -7.70
C PRO A 50 7.21 8.47 -8.83
N ARG A 51 7.27 9.74 -8.44
CA ARG A 51 7.49 10.91 -9.30
C ARG A 51 8.89 11.48 -9.02
N HIS A 52 9.39 12.32 -9.91
CA HIS A 52 10.68 13.00 -9.79
C HIS A 52 11.87 12.02 -9.77
N LEU A 53 11.85 11.02 -10.66
CA LEU A 53 12.89 10.01 -10.76
C LEU A 53 14.12 10.62 -11.44
N PRO A 54 15.32 10.52 -10.84
CA PRO A 54 16.52 11.17 -11.37
C PRO A 54 16.89 10.56 -12.73
N ALA A 55 17.06 11.42 -13.72
CA ALA A 55 17.34 11.05 -15.10
C ALA A 55 18.55 11.82 -15.64
N ALA A 56 19.33 11.16 -16.50
CA ALA A 56 20.36 11.78 -17.32
C ALA A 56 19.88 11.92 -18.77
N LEU A 57 20.33 12.99 -19.43
CA LEU A 57 20.03 13.25 -20.84
C LEU A 57 21.30 13.24 -21.67
N LEU A 58 21.35 12.41 -22.71
CA LEU A 58 22.31 12.49 -23.81
C LEU A 58 21.60 13.15 -25.00
N LEU A 59 21.82 14.46 -25.16
CA LEU A 59 21.20 15.25 -26.22
C LEU A 59 22.22 15.54 -27.33
N ALA A 60 22.24 14.69 -28.36
CA ALA A 60 23.13 14.86 -29.50
C ALA A 60 22.51 15.75 -30.60
N ASP A 61 21.18 15.76 -30.73
CA ASP A 61 20.45 16.67 -31.61
C ASP A 61 19.85 17.87 -30.84
N ARG A 62 20.08 19.09 -31.33
CA ARG A 62 19.54 20.34 -30.73
C ARG A 62 18.32 20.89 -31.48
N GLY A 63 17.70 20.07 -32.33
CA GLY A 63 16.53 20.46 -33.10
C GLY A 63 15.27 20.66 -32.26
N PRO A 64 14.22 21.28 -32.84
CA PRO A 64 13.02 21.65 -32.11
C PRO A 64 12.24 20.44 -31.59
N GLN A 65 12.17 19.34 -32.35
CA GLN A 65 11.40 18.15 -31.94
C GLN A 65 12.00 17.45 -30.72
N GLY A 66 13.34 17.37 -30.64
CA GLY A 66 14.02 16.88 -29.44
C GLY A 66 13.72 17.72 -28.19
N ARG A 67 13.62 19.04 -28.34
CA ARG A 67 13.24 19.96 -27.24
C ARG A 67 11.77 19.81 -26.84
N THR A 68 10.86 19.63 -27.79
CA THR A 68 9.44 19.38 -27.52
C THR A 68 9.27 18.09 -26.70
N ILE A 69 9.96 17.01 -27.09
CA ILE A 69 9.94 15.74 -26.36
C ILE A 69 10.50 15.91 -24.94
N LEU A 70 11.66 16.57 -24.81
CA LEU A 70 12.27 16.81 -23.50
C LEU A 70 11.34 17.62 -22.58
N ALA A 71 10.71 18.67 -23.10
CA ALA A 71 9.75 19.48 -22.35
C ALA A 71 8.53 18.66 -21.91
N ALA A 72 8.03 17.77 -22.76
CA ALA A 72 6.92 16.87 -22.40
C ALA A 72 7.32 15.86 -21.31
N MET A 73 8.54 15.33 -21.35
CA MET A 73 9.06 14.44 -20.31
C MET A 73 9.29 15.15 -18.97
N GLN A 74 9.73 16.41 -19.00
CA GLN A 74 9.85 17.23 -17.79
C GLN A 74 8.47 17.57 -17.20
N ASN A 75 7.49 17.87 -18.04
CA ASN A 75 6.15 18.23 -17.60
C ASN A 75 5.31 17.03 -17.12
N SER A 76 5.74 15.79 -17.39
CA SER A 76 5.04 14.57 -16.94
C SER A 76 5.26 14.24 -15.47
N THR A 77 6.15 15.00 -14.79
CA THR A 77 6.58 14.82 -13.38
C THR A 77 7.23 13.48 -13.06
N TYR A 78 7.40 12.58 -14.04
CA TYR A 78 8.11 11.31 -13.84
C TYR A 78 9.62 11.48 -13.80
N PHE A 79 10.18 12.40 -14.61
CA PHE A 79 11.62 12.50 -14.84
C PHE A 79 12.17 13.85 -14.36
N ASP A 80 13.15 13.78 -13.46
CA ASP A 80 13.96 14.93 -13.05
C ASP A 80 15.32 14.84 -13.74
N PHE A 81 15.51 15.67 -14.77
CA PHE A 81 16.77 15.69 -15.52
C PHE A 81 17.86 16.43 -14.73
N VAL A 82 18.61 15.68 -13.92
CA VAL A 82 19.63 16.21 -13.00
C VAL A 82 20.98 16.44 -13.68
N ARG A 83 21.25 15.77 -14.81
CA ARG A 83 22.54 15.86 -15.52
C ARG A 83 22.36 15.68 -17.02
N GLN A 84 23.10 16.48 -17.80
CA GLN A 84 23.28 16.25 -19.23
C GLN A 84 24.65 15.61 -19.45
N VAL A 85 24.66 14.41 -20.03
CA VAL A 85 25.88 13.66 -20.34
C VAL A 85 26.31 13.91 -21.78
N GLN A 86 27.61 13.73 -22.04
CA GLN A 86 28.18 13.93 -23.40
C GLN A 86 28.41 12.61 -24.13
N THR A 87 28.48 11.49 -23.42
CA THR A 87 28.73 10.17 -24.00
C THR A 87 27.82 9.11 -23.40
N GLU A 88 27.52 8.06 -24.16
CA GLU A 88 26.76 6.89 -23.66
C GLU A 88 27.46 6.22 -22.47
N ALA A 89 28.80 6.14 -22.51
CA ALA A 89 29.59 5.54 -21.44
C ALA A 89 29.42 6.29 -20.10
N GLU A 90 29.38 7.62 -20.15
CA GLU A 90 29.10 8.45 -18.98
C GLU A 90 27.68 8.20 -18.44
N GLY A 91 26.67 8.14 -19.33
CA GLY A 91 25.30 7.80 -18.95
C GLY A 91 25.20 6.44 -18.24
N ARG A 92 25.81 5.40 -18.81
CA ARG A 92 25.84 4.07 -18.20
C ARG A 92 26.59 4.02 -16.88
N ASP A 93 27.69 4.76 -16.71
CA ASP A 93 28.39 4.86 -15.42
C ASP A 93 27.51 5.51 -14.35
N LEU A 94 26.75 6.55 -14.68
CA LEU A 94 25.79 7.16 -13.75
C LEU A 94 24.67 6.19 -13.34
N LEU A 95 24.16 5.41 -14.30
CA LEU A 95 23.17 4.37 -14.03
C LEU A 95 23.76 3.28 -13.14
N ALA A 96 24.95 2.77 -13.45
CA ALA A 96 25.63 1.71 -12.70
C ALA A 96 25.97 2.13 -11.26
N ARG A 97 26.21 3.42 -11.02
CA ARG A 97 26.45 3.99 -9.68
C ARG A 97 25.16 4.34 -8.93
N GLY A 98 23.98 4.18 -9.54
CA GLY A 98 22.69 4.55 -8.96
C GLY A 98 22.51 6.06 -8.78
N GLN A 99 23.27 6.90 -9.49
CA GLN A 99 23.10 8.36 -9.43
C GLN A 99 21.86 8.84 -10.21
N VAL A 100 21.48 8.07 -11.22
CA VAL A 100 20.25 8.25 -12.01
C VAL A 100 19.58 6.90 -12.20
N GLN A 101 18.26 6.90 -12.33
CA GLN A 101 17.47 5.71 -12.65
C GLN A 101 17.17 5.59 -14.14
N PHE A 102 17.32 6.68 -14.91
CA PHE A 102 17.07 6.70 -16.34
C PHE A 102 18.19 7.42 -17.10
N VAL A 103 18.52 6.94 -18.29
CA VAL A 103 19.35 7.62 -19.28
C VAL A 103 18.56 7.70 -20.58
N ILE A 104 18.26 8.91 -21.03
CA ILE A 104 17.51 9.16 -22.26
C ILE A 104 18.49 9.68 -23.30
N SER A 105 18.57 9.00 -24.43
CA SER A 105 19.49 9.32 -25.52
C SER A 105 18.72 9.69 -26.79
N ILE A 106 18.86 10.95 -27.21
CA ILE A 106 18.32 11.48 -28.46
C ILE A 106 19.50 11.55 -29.47
N PRO A 107 19.48 10.74 -30.53
CA PRO A 107 20.60 10.61 -31.46
C PRO A 107 20.83 11.89 -32.26
N GLU A 108 22.01 12.00 -32.87
CA GLU A 108 22.31 13.08 -33.79
C GLU A 108 21.33 13.09 -34.96
N ASN A 109 21.00 14.27 -35.48
CA ASN A 109 20.11 14.45 -36.62
C ASN A 109 18.67 13.95 -36.41
N PHE A 110 18.27 13.61 -35.18
CA PHE A 110 16.92 13.15 -34.85
C PHE A 110 15.82 13.98 -35.51
N SER A 111 15.85 15.30 -35.34
CA SER A 111 14.85 16.20 -35.93
C SER A 111 14.83 16.16 -37.45
N ARG A 112 16.00 16.08 -38.10
CA ARG A 112 16.11 16.01 -39.56
C ARG A 112 15.55 14.70 -40.11
N ASP A 113 15.93 13.59 -39.50
CA ASP A 113 15.57 12.25 -39.96
C ASP A 113 14.09 11.96 -39.67
N LEU A 114 13.54 12.54 -38.58
CA LEU A 114 12.10 12.55 -38.31
C LEU A 114 11.33 13.28 -39.43
N LEU A 115 11.78 14.48 -39.84
CA LEU A 115 11.13 15.25 -40.91
C LEU A 115 11.26 14.60 -42.29
N ARG A 116 12.30 13.78 -42.52
CA ARG A 116 12.45 12.98 -43.75
C ARG A 116 11.53 11.75 -43.78
N GLY A 117 10.99 11.34 -42.63
CA GLY A 117 10.18 10.14 -42.48
C GLY A 117 10.97 8.87 -42.20
N ASP A 118 12.25 9.00 -41.81
CA ASP A 118 13.16 7.87 -41.55
C ASP A 118 12.88 7.16 -40.21
N ARG A 119 11.95 7.69 -39.39
CA ARG A 119 11.52 7.14 -38.08
C ARG A 119 12.70 6.87 -37.12
N PRO A 120 13.42 7.91 -36.68
CA PRO A 120 14.56 7.75 -35.77
C PRO A 120 14.12 7.20 -34.40
N SER A 121 14.99 6.40 -33.78
CA SER A 121 14.76 5.83 -32.45
C SER A 121 15.31 6.73 -31.34
N ILE A 122 14.58 6.78 -30.21
CA ILE A 122 15.09 7.32 -28.94
C ILE A 122 15.40 6.12 -28.06
N LEU A 123 16.59 6.09 -27.46
CA LEU A 123 16.98 5.05 -26.52
C LEU A 123 16.68 5.52 -25.10
N VAL A 124 16.06 4.65 -24.31
CA VAL A 124 15.83 4.85 -22.87
C VAL A 124 16.39 3.65 -22.14
N GLU A 125 17.46 3.88 -21.37
CA GLU A 125 18.04 2.89 -20.47
C GLU A 125 17.52 3.19 -19.06
N ALA A 126 17.06 2.18 -18.33
CA ALA A 126 16.47 2.32 -17.00
C ALA A 126 17.03 1.29 -16.03
N ASP A 127 17.21 1.67 -14.76
CA ASP A 127 17.50 0.74 -13.68
C ASP A 127 16.21 0.06 -13.23
N ALA A 128 15.92 -1.08 -13.84
CA ALA A 128 14.74 -1.88 -13.55
C ALA A 128 14.89 -2.83 -12.34
N THR A 129 15.87 -2.59 -11.45
CA THR A 129 16.02 -3.37 -10.20
C THR A 129 14.81 -3.18 -9.27
N ASP A 130 14.15 -2.02 -9.34
CA ASP A 130 12.83 -1.77 -8.77
C ASP A 130 11.80 -1.50 -9.89
N PRO A 131 11.10 -2.55 -10.37
CA PRO A 131 10.07 -2.40 -11.39
C PRO A 131 8.86 -1.58 -10.94
N ALA A 132 8.58 -1.52 -9.65
CA ALA A 132 7.47 -0.72 -9.12
C ALA A 132 7.80 0.78 -9.20
N ALA A 133 9.08 1.14 -9.07
CA ALA A 133 9.52 2.52 -9.24
C ALA A 133 9.57 2.97 -10.70
N THR A 134 10.05 2.11 -11.61
CA THR A 134 10.36 2.52 -13.00
C THR A 134 9.28 2.15 -14.02
N GLY A 135 8.44 1.16 -13.74
CA GLY A 135 7.52 0.57 -14.71
C GLY A 135 6.49 1.54 -15.28
N ASN A 136 5.84 2.35 -14.43
CA ASN A 136 4.84 3.31 -14.89
C ASN A 136 5.47 4.44 -15.71
N ALA A 137 6.64 4.93 -15.30
CA ALA A 137 7.40 5.93 -16.05
C ALA A 137 7.71 5.40 -17.46
N LEU A 138 8.24 4.18 -17.59
CA LEU A 138 8.50 3.53 -18.88
C LEU A 138 7.22 3.35 -19.72
N GLY A 139 6.14 2.86 -19.11
CA GLY A 139 4.86 2.66 -19.79
C GLY A 139 4.23 3.96 -20.30
N SER A 140 4.52 5.09 -19.66
CA SER A 140 3.99 6.40 -20.04
C SER A 140 4.70 7.03 -21.25
N LEU A 141 5.98 6.69 -21.49
CA LEU A 141 6.85 7.35 -22.47
C LEU A 141 6.27 7.37 -23.88
N GLY A 142 5.72 6.23 -24.35
CA GLY A 142 5.16 6.13 -25.69
C GLY A 142 4.02 7.13 -25.92
N ASN A 143 3.09 7.21 -24.96
CA ASN A 143 1.97 8.16 -25.03
C ASN A 143 2.45 9.61 -24.88
N LEU A 144 3.40 9.88 -23.97
CA LEU A 144 3.96 11.21 -23.77
C LEU A 144 4.64 11.74 -25.05
N ILE A 145 5.52 10.94 -25.68
CA ILE A 145 6.24 11.32 -26.89
C ILE A 145 5.27 11.53 -28.05
N ASN A 146 4.31 10.61 -28.24
CA ASN A 146 3.32 10.72 -29.31
C ASN A 146 2.47 11.99 -29.16
N ASN A 147 1.97 12.28 -27.96
CA ASN A 147 1.17 13.47 -27.69
C ASN A 147 1.98 14.76 -27.87
N ALA A 148 3.26 14.75 -27.47
CA ALA A 148 4.16 15.89 -27.64
C ALA A 148 4.39 16.24 -29.12
N LEU A 149 4.56 15.23 -29.97
CA LEU A 149 4.82 15.43 -31.40
C LEU A 149 3.57 15.76 -32.22
N GLN A 150 2.35 15.52 -31.70
CA GLN A 150 1.12 15.86 -32.41
C GLN A 150 0.98 17.36 -32.72
N SER A 151 1.55 18.25 -31.89
CA SER A 151 1.56 19.69 -32.17
C SER A 151 2.47 20.05 -33.35
N ASP A 152 3.59 19.35 -33.45
CA ASP A 152 4.69 19.65 -34.38
C ASP A 152 4.46 19.02 -35.75
N LEU A 153 3.76 17.88 -35.81
CA LEU A 153 3.48 17.13 -37.03
C LEU A 153 2.14 17.53 -37.66
N LYS A 154 1.90 18.82 -37.88
CA LYS A 154 0.66 19.33 -38.51
C LYS A 154 0.89 19.78 -39.97
N GLY A 155 -0.19 19.95 -40.72
CA GLY A 155 -0.14 20.46 -42.09
C GLY A 155 0.64 19.53 -43.03
N PRO A 156 1.68 20.00 -43.75
CA PRO A 156 2.48 19.17 -44.65
C PRO A 156 3.16 17.96 -43.98
N LEU A 157 3.34 18.00 -42.66
CA LEU A 157 3.98 16.94 -41.87
C LEU A 157 2.98 15.96 -41.26
N ALA A 158 1.67 16.12 -41.52
CA ALA A 158 0.63 15.27 -40.94
C ALA A 158 0.78 13.79 -41.33
N SER A 159 1.38 13.49 -42.49
CA SER A 159 1.66 12.11 -42.92
C SER A 159 2.70 11.39 -42.07
N LEU A 160 3.47 12.12 -41.25
CA LEU A 160 4.45 11.57 -40.33
C LEU A 160 3.86 11.19 -38.97
N GLN A 161 2.63 11.61 -38.69
CA GLN A 161 1.94 11.17 -37.48
C GLN A 161 1.74 9.65 -37.50
N PRO A 162 1.78 8.98 -36.34
CA PRO A 162 1.40 7.57 -36.25
C PRO A 162 0.01 7.37 -36.89
N ALA A 163 -0.12 6.40 -37.79
CA ALA A 163 -1.41 6.09 -38.39
C ALA A 163 -2.40 5.77 -37.26
N ALA A 164 -3.48 6.56 -37.18
CA ALA A 164 -4.56 6.26 -36.24
C ALA A 164 -5.03 4.83 -36.52
N GLY A 165 -5.04 3.99 -35.49
CA GLY A 165 -5.56 2.62 -35.61
C GLY A 165 -7.01 2.63 -36.08
N PRO A 166 -7.59 1.45 -36.38
CA PRO A 166 -8.97 1.36 -36.86
C PRO A 166 -10.02 1.84 -35.85
N ILE A 167 -9.62 2.12 -34.60
CA ILE A 167 -10.48 2.56 -33.51
C ILE A 167 -9.84 3.74 -32.75
N ASP A 168 -10.69 4.69 -32.34
CA ASP A 168 -10.33 5.76 -31.39
C ASP A 168 -10.53 5.24 -29.96
N LEU A 169 -9.47 4.67 -29.37
CA LEU A 169 -9.48 4.14 -28.01
C LEU A 169 -9.33 5.29 -27.00
N ARG A 170 -10.43 5.64 -26.34
CA ARG A 170 -10.43 6.61 -25.22
C ARG A 170 -10.47 5.88 -23.89
N VAL A 171 -9.35 5.85 -23.19
CA VAL A 171 -9.27 5.29 -21.84
C VAL A 171 -9.60 6.38 -20.84
N HIS A 172 -10.65 6.17 -20.04
CA HIS A 172 -11.06 7.09 -18.98
C HIS A 172 -11.04 6.35 -17.63
N ALA A 173 -10.08 6.68 -16.78
CA ALA A 173 -9.99 6.14 -15.43
C ALA A 173 -11.08 6.77 -14.54
N LEU A 174 -12.11 5.99 -14.21
CA LEU A 174 -13.23 6.45 -13.38
C LEU A 174 -12.86 6.65 -11.90
N TYR A 175 -11.90 5.87 -11.40
CA TYR A 175 -11.46 5.88 -10.01
C TYR A 175 -9.94 6.07 -9.96
N ASN A 176 -9.49 6.97 -9.08
CA ASN A 176 -8.07 7.29 -8.88
C ASN A 176 -7.30 7.68 -10.17
N PRO A 177 -7.75 8.72 -10.91
CA PRO A 177 -7.09 9.13 -12.16
C PRO A 177 -5.65 9.61 -11.96
N GLU A 178 -5.33 10.10 -10.76
CA GLU A 178 -3.98 10.58 -10.38
C GLU A 178 -3.06 9.44 -9.90
N VAL A 179 -3.55 8.19 -9.87
CA VAL A 179 -2.80 7.00 -9.46
C VAL A 179 -2.17 7.17 -8.07
N VAL A 180 -2.91 7.79 -7.15
CA VAL A 180 -2.50 7.95 -5.76
C VAL A 180 -2.41 6.58 -5.10
N THR A 181 -1.18 6.10 -4.87
CA THR A 181 -0.92 4.74 -4.36
C THR A 181 -1.62 4.47 -3.02
N GLN A 182 -1.72 5.49 -2.17
CA GLN A 182 -2.30 5.39 -0.82
C GLN A 182 -3.75 4.93 -0.83
N TYR A 183 -4.52 5.26 -1.88
CA TYR A 183 -5.93 4.86 -2.01
C TYR A 183 -6.11 3.34 -2.12
N ASN A 184 -5.07 2.63 -2.57
CA ASN A 184 -5.08 1.17 -2.67
C ASN A 184 -4.41 0.51 -1.46
N ILE A 185 -3.27 1.06 -1.02
CA ILE A 185 -2.45 0.43 0.01
C ILE A 185 -3.06 0.53 1.40
N VAL A 186 -3.58 1.69 1.80
CA VAL A 186 -4.11 1.89 3.16
C VAL A 186 -5.31 0.96 3.46
N PRO A 187 -6.30 0.78 2.57
CA PRO A 187 -7.35 -0.22 2.78
C PRO A 187 -6.82 -1.65 2.87
N GLY A 188 -5.82 -2.02 2.06
CA GLY A 188 -5.17 -3.33 2.14
C GLY A 188 -4.44 -3.54 3.47
N LEU A 189 -3.70 -2.51 3.92
CA LEU A 189 -3.02 -2.50 5.20
C LEU A 189 -3.99 -2.64 6.36
N MET A 190 -5.19 -2.07 6.30
CA MET A 190 -6.20 -2.27 7.34
C MET A 190 -6.47 -3.75 7.59
N GLY A 191 -6.64 -4.54 6.53
CA GLY A 191 -6.83 -5.99 6.62
C GLY A 191 -5.62 -6.69 7.25
N VAL A 192 -4.41 -6.41 6.76
CA VAL A 192 -3.16 -7.01 7.26
C VAL A 192 -2.92 -6.67 8.72
N ILE A 193 -3.07 -5.39 9.08
CA ILE A 193 -2.89 -4.87 10.42
C ILE A 193 -3.89 -5.52 11.38
N LEU A 194 -5.17 -5.59 11.01
CA LEU A 194 -6.20 -6.23 11.83
C LEU A 194 -5.92 -7.73 12.01
N THR A 195 -5.55 -8.45 10.96
CA THR A 195 -5.18 -9.87 11.05
C THR A 195 -4.03 -10.06 12.03
N MET A 196 -2.93 -9.33 11.83
CA MET A 196 -1.73 -9.45 12.63
C MET A 196 -1.99 -9.12 14.11
N THR A 197 -2.68 -8.01 14.40
CA THR A 197 -2.95 -7.63 15.80
C THR A 197 -3.99 -8.51 16.47
N MET A 198 -5.09 -8.87 15.79
CA MET A 198 -6.17 -9.66 16.39
C MET A 198 -5.67 -11.06 16.77
N ILE A 199 -4.92 -11.72 15.87
CA ILE A 199 -4.34 -13.03 16.14
C ILE A 199 -3.34 -12.92 17.30
N LEU A 200 -2.46 -11.91 17.27
CA LEU A 200 -1.39 -11.72 18.25
C LEU A 200 -1.95 -11.50 19.65
N ILE A 201 -2.89 -10.58 19.78
CA ILE A 201 -3.51 -10.21 21.05
C ILE A 201 -4.29 -11.38 21.63
N THR A 202 -5.07 -12.07 20.78
CA THR A 202 -5.88 -13.21 21.22
C THR A 202 -4.99 -14.39 21.63
N GLY A 203 -3.91 -14.63 20.88
CA GLY A 203 -2.88 -15.61 21.21
C GLY A 203 -2.20 -15.34 22.55
N LEU A 204 -1.77 -14.10 22.76
CA LEU A 204 -1.16 -13.63 24.01
C LEU A 204 -2.13 -13.71 25.19
N ALA A 205 -3.39 -13.38 25.00
CA ALA A 205 -4.39 -13.38 26.07
C ALA A 205 -4.54 -14.75 26.73
N ILE A 206 -4.67 -15.80 25.93
CA ILE A 206 -4.89 -17.16 26.41
C ILE A 206 -3.59 -17.77 26.94
N THR A 207 -2.47 -17.59 26.24
CA THR A 207 -1.18 -18.11 26.70
C THR A 207 -0.71 -17.45 28.00
N ARG A 208 -0.96 -16.15 28.17
CA ARG A 208 -0.67 -15.43 29.42
C ARG A 208 -1.48 -15.96 30.60
N GLU A 209 -2.74 -16.31 30.40
CA GLU A 209 -3.54 -16.91 31.48
C GLU A 209 -3.04 -18.30 31.88
N ARG A 210 -2.51 -19.05 30.91
CA ARG A 210 -1.87 -20.35 31.14
C ARG A 210 -0.59 -20.20 31.95
N GLU A 211 0.28 -19.27 31.55
CA GLU A 211 1.55 -19.00 32.23
C GLU A 211 1.37 -18.42 33.64
N ARG A 212 0.36 -17.58 33.85
CA ARG A 212 0.07 -17.00 35.18
C ARG A 212 -0.68 -17.95 36.11
N GLY A 213 -0.99 -19.17 35.67
CA GLY A 213 -1.77 -20.15 36.45
C GLY A 213 -3.23 -19.76 36.65
N THR A 214 -3.69 -18.63 36.09
CA THR A 214 -5.07 -18.16 36.25
C THR A 214 -6.09 -19.01 35.48
N MET A 215 -5.62 -19.88 34.58
CA MET A 215 -6.46 -20.85 33.87
C MET A 215 -7.14 -21.83 34.84
N GLU A 216 -6.45 -22.25 35.90
CA GLU A 216 -7.00 -23.16 36.93
C GLU A 216 -8.13 -22.48 37.72
N ASN A 217 -7.96 -21.19 38.02
CA ASN A 217 -9.00 -20.37 38.65
C ASN A 217 -10.22 -20.16 37.74
N LEU A 218 -10.03 -20.13 36.42
CA LEU A 218 -11.12 -20.07 35.46
C LEU A 218 -11.89 -21.39 35.37
N LEU A 219 -11.19 -22.52 35.46
CA LEU A 219 -11.79 -23.86 35.43
C LEU A 219 -12.50 -24.23 36.73
N SER A 220 -12.13 -23.61 37.86
CA SER A 220 -12.77 -23.83 39.16
C SER A 220 -14.00 -22.95 39.41
N MET A 221 -14.24 -21.93 38.57
CA MET A 221 -15.46 -21.13 38.62
C MET A 221 -16.68 -21.95 38.19
N PRO A 222 -17.87 -21.75 38.80
CA PRO A 222 -19.11 -22.40 38.37
C PRO A 222 -19.66 -21.73 37.09
N THR A 223 -18.85 -21.60 36.05
CA THR A 223 -19.18 -20.99 34.75
C THR A 223 -19.09 -22.03 33.63
N ARG A 224 -19.89 -21.86 32.59
CA ARG A 224 -19.82 -22.76 31.41
C ARG A 224 -18.65 -22.35 30.51
N PRO A 225 -18.02 -23.30 29.79
CA PRO A 225 -16.98 -22.98 28.80
C PRO A 225 -17.45 -21.97 27.73
N SER A 226 -18.71 -22.04 27.29
CA SER A 226 -19.28 -21.09 26.34
C SER A 226 -19.47 -19.68 26.92
N GLU A 227 -19.78 -19.55 28.22
CA GLU A 227 -19.87 -18.25 28.90
C GLU A 227 -18.50 -17.58 28.99
N VAL A 228 -17.45 -18.37 29.28
CA VAL A 228 -16.07 -17.89 29.31
C VAL A 228 -15.60 -17.47 27.92
N LEU A 229 -15.88 -18.30 26.90
CA LEU A 229 -15.48 -18.03 25.52
C LEU A 229 -16.13 -16.76 24.98
N ILE A 230 -17.46 -16.62 25.10
CA ILE A 230 -18.18 -15.42 24.66
C ILE A 230 -17.74 -14.21 25.50
N GLY A 231 -17.55 -14.40 26.80
CA GLY A 231 -17.10 -13.36 27.72
C GLY A 231 -15.72 -12.79 27.37
N LYS A 232 -14.86 -13.58 26.72
CA LYS A 232 -13.58 -13.12 26.16
C LYS A 232 -13.72 -12.53 24.76
N ILE A 233 -14.44 -13.20 23.87
CA ILE A 233 -14.58 -12.77 22.46
C ILE A 233 -15.18 -11.37 22.36
N VAL A 234 -16.22 -11.05 23.13
CA VAL A 234 -16.91 -9.76 23.06
C VAL A 234 -15.96 -8.57 23.32
N PRO A 235 -15.17 -8.54 24.41
CA PRO A 235 -14.16 -7.51 24.62
C PRO A 235 -13.15 -7.38 23.46
N TYR A 236 -12.68 -8.49 22.89
CA TYR A 236 -11.73 -8.45 21.77
C TYR A 236 -12.37 -7.96 20.47
N ILE A 237 -13.65 -8.25 20.23
CA ILE A 237 -14.40 -7.64 19.11
C ILE A 237 -14.46 -6.12 19.27
N MET A 238 -14.72 -5.61 20.48
CA MET A 238 -14.74 -4.17 20.75
C MET A 238 -13.37 -3.54 20.50
N VAL A 239 -12.28 -4.23 20.87
CA VAL A 239 -10.92 -3.80 20.54
C VAL A 239 -10.71 -3.74 19.02
N GLY A 240 -11.20 -4.74 18.27
CA GLY A 240 -11.18 -4.74 16.82
C GLY A 240 -11.88 -3.53 16.21
N TYR A 241 -13.05 -3.16 16.73
CA TYR A 241 -13.74 -1.96 16.28
C TYR A 241 -13.02 -0.66 16.64
N ILE A 242 -12.41 -0.58 17.82
CA ILE A 242 -11.55 0.56 18.17
C ILE A 242 -10.41 0.67 17.16
N GLN A 243 -9.77 -0.44 16.82
CA GLN A 243 -8.68 -0.47 15.85
C GLN A 243 -9.13 -0.09 14.43
N VAL A 244 -10.27 -0.62 13.98
CA VAL A 244 -10.93 -0.17 12.73
C VAL A 244 -11.13 1.33 12.76
N GLY A 245 -11.69 1.87 13.84
CA GLY A 245 -11.90 3.32 13.99
C GLY A 245 -10.61 4.12 13.90
N VAL A 246 -9.55 3.68 14.59
CA VAL A 246 -8.23 4.33 14.56
C VAL A 246 -7.64 4.34 13.15
N ILE A 247 -7.71 3.20 12.43
CA ILE A 247 -7.19 3.10 11.07
C ILE A 247 -8.00 3.99 10.12
N LEU A 248 -9.33 4.02 10.24
CA LEU A 248 -10.18 4.89 9.41
C LEU A 248 -9.94 6.37 9.69
N LEU A 249 -9.78 6.76 10.96
CA LEU A 249 -9.44 8.13 11.33
C LEU A 249 -8.07 8.51 10.75
N ALA A 250 -7.08 7.64 10.87
CA ALA A 250 -5.75 7.90 10.31
C ALA A 250 -5.78 7.95 8.77
N ALA A 251 -6.50 7.04 8.12
CA ALA A 251 -6.73 7.04 6.67
C ALA A 251 -7.38 8.35 6.19
N HIS A 252 -8.32 8.89 6.96
CA HIS A 252 -8.97 10.15 6.63
C HIS A 252 -8.08 11.37 6.89
N PHE A 253 -7.45 11.46 8.08
CA PHE A 253 -6.72 12.66 8.49
C PHE A 253 -5.26 12.72 8.01
N LEU A 254 -4.56 11.59 7.91
CA LEU A 254 -3.16 11.57 7.44
C LEU A 254 -3.09 11.43 5.92
N PHE A 255 -3.93 10.56 5.35
CA PHE A 255 -3.85 10.17 3.93
C PHE A 255 -4.96 10.76 3.06
N HIS A 256 -5.88 11.55 3.64
CA HIS A 256 -6.97 12.22 2.92
C HIS A 256 -7.79 11.26 2.04
N ILE A 257 -7.96 10.01 2.50
CA ILE A 257 -8.65 8.98 1.71
C ILE A 257 -10.16 9.27 1.74
N PRO A 258 -10.82 9.32 0.56
CA PRO A 258 -12.25 9.55 0.48
C PRO A 258 -12.99 8.30 1.00
N MET A 259 -13.75 8.47 2.08
CA MET A 259 -14.59 7.41 2.65
C MET A 259 -15.93 7.36 1.90
N GLN A 260 -15.96 6.62 0.80
CA GLN A 260 -17.18 6.43 0.00
C GLN A 260 -17.94 5.17 0.42
N GLY A 261 -19.28 5.24 0.43
CA GLY A 261 -20.16 4.11 0.75
C GLY A 261 -20.68 4.10 2.19
N SER A 262 -21.08 2.93 2.67
CA SER A 262 -21.74 2.76 3.98
C SER A 262 -20.77 2.29 5.07
N ILE A 263 -20.53 3.15 6.06
CA ILE A 263 -19.75 2.80 7.25
C ILE A 263 -20.41 1.65 8.02
N LEU A 264 -21.75 1.59 8.05
CA LEU A 264 -22.45 0.49 8.72
C LEU A 264 -22.18 -0.85 8.05
N LEU A 265 -22.18 -0.90 6.71
CA LEU A 265 -21.84 -2.10 5.97
C LEU A 265 -20.39 -2.54 6.26
N LEU A 266 -19.46 -1.57 6.28
CA LEU A 266 -18.06 -1.82 6.65
C LEU A 266 -17.96 -2.43 8.05
N LEU A 267 -18.67 -1.88 9.05
CA LEU A 267 -18.67 -2.41 10.41
C LEU A 267 -19.23 -3.84 10.47
N VAL A 268 -20.31 -4.14 9.74
CA VAL A 268 -20.89 -5.49 9.69
C VAL A 268 -19.92 -6.50 9.06
N VAL A 269 -19.25 -6.14 7.96
CA VAL A 269 -18.25 -7.01 7.33
C VAL A 269 -17.02 -7.16 8.23
N ALA A 270 -16.58 -6.06 8.86
CA ALA A 270 -15.48 -6.07 9.81
C ALA A 270 -15.79 -6.97 11.01
N LEU A 271 -17.05 -7.07 11.47
CA LEU A 271 -17.43 -8.01 12.53
C LEU A 271 -17.07 -9.46 12.17
N VAL A 272 -17.44 -9.88 10.96
CA VAL A 272 -17.18 -11.24 10.46
C VAL A 272 -15.67 -11.47 10.35
N PHE A 273 -14.96 -10.48 9.82
CA PHE A 273 -13.50 -10.54 9.68
C PHE A 273 -12.77 -10.60 11.03
N ILE A 274 -13.17 -9.76 11.99
CA ILE A 274 -12.64 -9.76 13.36
C ILE A 274 -12.94 -11.10 14.03
N ALA A 275 -14.18 -11.60 13.95
CA ALA A 275 -14.56 -12.88 14.53
C ALA A 275 -13.74 -14.05 13.97
N ALA A 276 -13.48 -14.06 12.65
CA ALA A 276 -12.63 -15.06 12.01
C ALA A 276 -11.18 -15.01 12.52
N ASN A 277 -10.59 -13.82 12.57
CA ASN A 277 -9.22 -13.64 13.08
C ASN A 277 -9.08 -13.99 14.57
N LEU A 278 -10.10 -13.67 15.39
CA LEU A 278 -10.16 -14.09 16.79
C LEU A 278 -10.18 -15.62 16.90
N ALA A 279 -11.02 -16.31 16.13
CA ALA A 279 -11.11 -17.76 16.14
C ALA A 279 -9.76 -18.42 15.78
N LEU A 280 -9.05 -17.84 14.81
CA LEU A 280 -7.73 -18.27 14.40
C LEU A 280 -6.68 -18.02 15.49
N GLY A 281 -6.68 -16.84 16.13
CA GLY A 281 -5.84 -16.53 17.28
C GLY A 281 -6.08 -17.47 18.48
N ILE A 282 -7.33 -17.81 18.76
CA ILE A 282 -7.67 -18.82 19.78
C ILE A 282 -7.08 -20.17 19.39
N THR A 283 -7.17 -20.57 18.12
CA THR A 283 -6.63 -21.85 17.65
C THR A 283 -5.11 -21.90 17.79
N PHE A 284 -4.38 -20.85 17.44
CA PHE A 284 -2.92 -20.81 17.66
C PHE A 284 -2.57 -20.84 19.15
N SER A 285 -3.38 -20.19 19.99
CA SER A 285 -3.16 -20.19 21.44
C SER A 285 -3.28 -21.56 22.10
N THR A 286 -4.06 -22.49 21.54
CA THR A 286 -4.20 -23.84 22.10
C THR A 286 -2.97 -24.69 21.85
N ILE A 287 -2.28 -24.44 20.74
CA ILE A 287 -1.05 -25.14 20.31
C ILE A 287 0.18 -24.56 21.01
N ALA A 288 0.21 -23.24 21.20
CA ALA A 288 1.34 -22.55 21.81
C ALA A 288 1.53 -22.91 23.30
N LYS A 289 2.78 -23.11 23.71
CA LYS A 289 3.15 -23.43 25.10
C LYS A 289 3.43 -22.20 25.94
N ASN A 290 3.89 -21.11 25.31
CA ASN A 290 4.23 -19.85 25.96
C ASN A 290 3.89 -18.64 25.07
N GLN A 291 3.92 -17.44 25.65
CA GLN A 291 3.59 -16.18 24.96
C GLN A 291 4.49 -15.94 23.73
N LEU A 292 5.80 -16.21 23.85
CA LEU A 292 6.75 -16.03 22.73
C LEU A 292 6.43 -16.93 21.54
N GLN A 293 6.08 -18.20 21.79
CA GLN A 293 5.71 -19.15 20.74
C GLN A 293 4.40 -18.74 20.06
N ALA A 294 3.42 -18.24 20.81
CA ALA A 294 2.19 -17.71 20.22
C ALA A 294 2.46 -16.50 19.33
N MET A 295 3.39 -15.61 19.74
CA MET A 295 3.80 -14.47 18.92
C MET A 295 4.51 -14.89 17.63
N GLN A 296 5.29 -15.98 17.64
CA GLN A 296 5.98 -16.48 16.45
C GLN A 296 5.08 -17.26 15.48
N MET A 297 3.96 -17.80 15.97
CA MET A 297 2.97 -18.51 15.16
C MET A 297 1.96 -17.58 14.48
N THR A 298 1.94 -16.31 14.90
CA THR A 298 1.05 -15.27 14.38
C THR A 298 1.73 -14.53 13.23
#